data_AF-A0A418XEI9-F1
#
_entry.id   AF-A0A418XEI9-F1
#
_cell.length_a   1.000
_cell.length_b   1.000
_cell.length_c   1.000
_cell.angle_alpha   90.00
_cell.angle_beta   90.00
_cell.angle_gamma   90.00
#
_symmetry.space_group_name_H-M   'P 1'
#
loop_
_entity.id
_entity.type
_entity.pdbx_description
1 polymer ?
#
loop_
_entity_poly.entity_id
_entity_poly.type
_entity_poly.pdbx_seq_one_letter_code
_entity_poly.pdbx_strand_id
1 'polypeptide(L)'
;HSDTFFGEVSRSSTSKTALDMYDFLMETYSKSTKAKLLEFLAAAPDIVQLAALDQPALASVYCERLATHLFAKAGPTLGPVLQTKWRGSPPAPNKRMDEAER
;
A
#
# COMPACT_ATOMS: atom_id res chain seq x y z
N HIS A 1 6.15 3.97 44.88
CA HIS A 1 6.33 5.29 44.24
C HIS A 1 6.34 5.06 42.74
N SER A 2 5.33 5.64 42.06
CA SER A 2 5.13 5.80 40.61
C SER A 2 5.83 4.85 39.62
N ASP A 3 5.04 3.85 39.25
CA ASP A 3 5.05 3.06 38.01
C ASP A 3 5.23 3.96 36.77
N THR A 4 6.40 3.91 36.14
CA THR A 4 6.63 4.53 34.84
C THR A 4 6.30 3.51 33.75
N PHE A 5 5.00 3.21 33.65
CA PHE A 5 4.39 2.64 32.46
C PHE A 5 4.58 3.65 31.32
N PHE A 6 5.76 3.62 30.69
CA PHE A 6 5.95 4.18 29.36
C PHE A 6 5.16 3.30 28.40
N GLY A 7 3.85 3.52 28.39
CA GLY A 7 2.93 2.93 27.45
C GLY A 7 3.52 3.11 26.07
N GLU A 8 3.87 2.00 25.45
CA GLU A 8 4.32 1.94 24.08
C GLU A 8 3.32 2.74 23.26
N VAL A 9 3.72 3.92 22.79
CA VAL A 9 2.95 4.65 21.80
C VAL A 9 3.19 3.90 20.50
N SER A 10 2.55 2.75 20.37
CA SER A 10 2.43 2.03 19.12
C SER A 10 1.60 2.94 18.21
N ARG A 11 2.25 3.87 17.51
CA ARG A 11 1.68 4.48 16.29
C ARG A 11 1.63 3.38 15.22
N SER A 12 0.86 2.33 15.45
CA SER A 12 0.52 1.33 14.45
C SER A 12 -0.56 1.92 13.52
N SER A 13 -0.26 3.06 12.91
CA SER A 13 -0.98 3.51 11.71
C SER A 13 -0.46 2.69 10.53
N THR A 14 -0.70 1.39 10.59
CA THR A 14 -0.58 0.56 9.39
C THR A 14 -1.75 0.98 8.53
N SER A 15 -1.56 2.03 7.70
CA SER A 15 -2.59 2.50 6.79
C SER A 15 -2.89 1.41 5.78
N LYS A 16 -3.89 0.60 6.11
CA LYS A 16 -4.30 -0.60 5.35
C LYS A 16 -5.16 -0.24 4.14
N THR A 17 -5.66 0.99 4.08
CA THR A 17 -6.62 1.44 3.06
C THR A 17 -6.25 2.83 2.55
N ALA A 18 -6.68 3.15 1.33
CA ALA A 18 -6.48 4.47 0.73
C ALA A 18 -7.10 5.61 1.56
N LEU A 19 -8.20 5.33 2.28
CA LEU A 19 -8.86 6.28 3.18
C LEU A 19 -8.00 6.59 4.41
N ASP A 20 -7.36 5.58 5.01
CA ASP A 20 -6.47 5.78 6.15
C ASP A 20 -5.26 6.63 5.78
N MET A 21 -4.73 6.41 4.56
CA MET A 21 -3.71 7.30 3.97
C MET A 21 -4.25 8.72 3.78
N TYR A 22 -5.47 8.89 3.27
CA TYR A 22 -6.07 10.20 3.11
C TYR A 22 -6.19 10.95 4.46
N ASP A 23 -6.70 10.30 5.51
CA ASP A 23 -6.84 10.90 6.84
C ASP A 23 -5.48 11.32 7.42
N PHE A 24 -4.47 10.45 7.31
CA PHE A 24 -3.11 10.75 7.76
C PHE A 24 -2.49 11.95 7.02
N LEU A 25 -2.69 11.99 5.70
CA LEU A 25 -2.23 13.09 4.86
C LEU A 25 -2.97 14.38 5.21
N MET A 26 -4.29 14.32 5.42
CA MET A 26 -5.09 15.49 5.77
C MET A 26 -4.70 16.04 7.14
N GLU A 27 -4.41 15.19 8.13
CA GLU A 27 -3.94 15.63 9.45
C GLU A 27 -2.57 16.35 9.37
N THR A 28 -1.71 15.91 8.45
CA THR A 28 -0.38 16.48 8.23
C THR A 28 -0.44 17.78 7.42
N TYR A 29 -1.16 17.76 6.30
CA TYR A 29 -1.20 18.84 5.32
C TYR A 29 -2.24 19.92 5.63
N SER A 30 -3.25 19.65 6.46
CA SER A 30 -4.18 20.68 6.97
C SER A 30 -3.45 21.79 7.72
N LYS A 31 -2.33 21.47 8.39
CA LYS A 31 -1.46 22.41 9.11
C LYS A 31 -0.48 23.15 8.18
N SER A 32 -0.38 22.75 6.92
CA SER A 32 0.53 23.35 5.94
C SER A 32 -0.08 24.59 5.28
N THR A 33 0.75 25.56 4.94
CA THR A 33 0.29 26.78 4.25
C THR A 33 -0.03 26.51 2.78
N LYS A 34 -0.96 27.30 2.21
CA LYS A 34 -1.34 27.21 0.79
C LYS A 34 -0.13 27.30 -0.15
N ALA A 35 0.85 28.16 0.16
CA ALA A 35 2.07 28.29 -0.62
C ALA A 35 2.87 26.97 -0.68
N LYS A 36 3.01 26.28 0.46
CA LYS A 36 3.69 24.98 0.54
C LYS A 36 2.98 23.91 -0.30
N LEU A 37 1.64 23.89 -0.25
CA LEU A 37 0.83 22.97 -1.05
C LEU A 37 0.97 23.25 -2.55
N LEU A 38 1.02 24.52 -2.94
CA LEU A 38 1.26 24.90 -4.34
C LEU A 38 2.67 24.56 -4.81
N GLU A 39 3.69 24.68 -3.95
CA GLU A 39 5.04 24.20 -4.26
C GLU A 39 5.04 22.68 -4.56
N PHE A 40 4.35 21.88 -3.74
CA PHE A 40 4.26 20.43 -3.98
C PHE A 40 3.45 20.09 -5.23
N LEU A 41 2.46 20.91 -5.56
CA LEU A 41 1.64 20.78 -6.77
C LEU A 41 2.24 21.50 -7.99
N ALA A 42 3.40 22.14 -7.89
CA ALA A 42 3.99 22.90 -8.99
C ALA A 42 4.31 22.04 -10.22
N ALA A 43 4.52 20.73 -10.01
CA ALA A 43 4.70 19.75 -11.08
C ALA A 43 3.38 19.35 -11.77
N ALA A 44 2.23 19.78 -11.26
CA ALA A 44 0.93 19.47 -11.83
C ALA A 44 0.63 20.38 -13.05
N PRO A 45 0.09 19.82 -14.14
CA PRO A 45 -0.25 20.59 -15.34
C PRO A 45 -1.39 21.61 -15.10
N ASP A 46 -2.19 21.38 -14.06
CA ASP A 46 -3.37 22.17 -13.69
C ASP A 46 -3.12 23.18 -12.56
N ILE A 47 -1.85 23.59 -12.34
CA ILE A 47 -1.45 24.50 -11.26
C ILE A 47 -2.24 25.82 -11.22
N VAL A 48 -2.65 26.36 -12.37
CA VAL A 48 -3.45 27.59 -12.45
C VAL A 48 -4.82 27.43 -11.79
N GLN A 49 -5.45 26.26 -11.98
CA GLN A 49 -6.73 25.95 -11.35
C GLN A 49 -6.56 25.66 -9.86
N LEU A 50 -5.47 24.99 -9.49
CA LEU A 50 -5.13 24.70 -8.09
C LEU A 50 -4.82 25.97 -7.29
N ALA A 51 -4.17 26.97 -7.91
CA ALA A 51 -3.90 28.25 -7.27
C ALA A 51 -5.17 29.07 -6.98
N ALA A 52 -6.22 28.87 -7.79
CA ALA A 52 -7.52 29.51 -7.59
C ALA A 52 -8.34 28.92 -6.43
N LEU A 53 -7.99 27.72 -5.94
CA LEU A 53 -8.69 27.08 -4.83
C LEU A 53 -8.29 27.65 -3.46
N ASP A 54 -9.21 27.57 -2.50
CA ASP A 54 -8.94 27.86 -1.09
C ASP A 54 -8.03 26.79 -0.47
N GLN A 55 -7.31 27.15 0.60
CA GLN A 55 -6.39 26.25 1.31
C GLN A 55 -7.01 24.88 1.67
N PRO A 56 -8.22 24.79 2.26
CA PRO A 56 -8.81 23.49 2.59
C PRO A 56 -9.14 22.64 1.36
N ALA A 57 -9.62 23.28 0.28
CA ALA A 57 -9.91 22.59 -0.97
C ALA A 57 -8.61 22.10 -1.64
N LEU A 58 -7.57 22.94 -1.64
CA LEU A 58 -6.25 22.58 -2.17
C LEU A 58 -5.63 21.42 -1.40
N ALA A 59 -5.74 21.42 -0.07
CA ALA A 59 -5.25 20.34 0.79
C ALA A 59 -5.98 19.02 0.48
N SER A 60 -7.31 19.06 0.33
CA SER A 60 -8.11 17.87 -0.01
C SER A 60 -7.72 17.27 -1.36
N VAL A 61 -7.62 18.10 -2.42
CA VAL A 61 -7.20 17.65 -3.75
C VAL A 61 -5.78 17.08 -3.74
N TYR A 62 -4.87 17.72 -3.01
CA TYR A 62 -3.50 17.22 -2.87
C TYR A 62 -3.48 15.84 -2.17
N CYS A 63 -4.20 15.70 -1.06
CA CYS A 63 -4.26 14.44 -0.31
C CYS A 63 -4.89 13.32 -1.12
N GLU A 64 -5.95 13.60 -1.89
CA GLU A 64 -6.58 12.62 -2.78
C GLU A 64 -5.62 12.13 -3.88
N ARG A 65 -4.91 13.05 -4.54
CA ARG A 65 -3.91 12.71 -5.56
C ARG A 65 -2.77 11.89 -4.97
N LEU A 66 -2.28 12.28 -3.79
CA LEU A 66 -1.18 11.58 -3.13
C LEU A 66 -1.60 10.19 -2.65
N ALA A 67 -2.77 10.07 -2.01
CA ALA A 67 -3.33 8.80 -1.58
C ALA A 67 -3.55 7.86 -2.77
N THR A 68 -4.11 8.35 -3.88
CA THR A 68 -4.28 7.58 -5.11
C THR A 68 -2.94 7.12 -5.68
N HIS A 69 -1.95 8.01 -5.74
CA HIS A 69 -0.63 7.67 -6.26
C HIS A 69 0.13 6.67 -5.37
N LEU A 70 0.05 6.85 -4.04
CA LEU A 70 0.63 5.92 -3.06
C LEU A 70 -0.05 4.55 -3.14
N PHE A 71 -1.38 4.50 -3.21
CA PHE A 71 -2.14 3.27 -3.29
C PHE A 71 -1.95 2.54 -4.63
N ALA A 72 -1.89 3.28 -5.75
CA ALA A 72 -1.57 2.70 -7.05
C ALA A 72 -0.16 2.06 -7.08
N LYS A 73 0.79 2.67 -6.38
CA LYS A 73 2.16 2.14 -6.25
C LYS A 73 2.26 0.99 -5.22
N ALA A 74 1.41 1.04 -4.20
CA ALA A 74 1.21 0.00 -3.19
C ALA A 74 0.08 -0.97 -3.59
N GLY A 75 -0.05 -1.28 -4.89
CA GLY A 75 -0.98 -2.31 -5.37
C GLY A 75 -0.88 -3.56 -4.50
N PRO A 76 -1.99 -4.34 -4.36
CA PRO A 76 -2.03 -5.44 -3.41
C PRO A 76 -0.78 -6.28 -3.63
N THR A 77 0.08 -6.36 -2.62
CA THR A 77 1.16 -7.34 -2.64
C THR A 77 0.47 -8.67 -2.80
N LEU A 78 0.40 -9.15 -4.05
CA LEU A 78 0.13 -10.53 -4.35
C LEU A 78 1.15 -11.24 -3.48
N GLY A 79 0.68 -11.82 -2.36
CA GLY A 79 1.53 -12.64 -1.51
C GLY A 79 2.31 -13.58 -2.42
N PRO A 80 3.56 -13.91 -2.08
CA PRO A 80 4.41 -14.72 -2.96
C PRO A 80 3.56 -15.87 -3.48
N VAL A 81 3.45 -15.98 -4.81
CA VAL A 81 2.71 -17.06 -5.47
C VAL A 81 3.00 -18.32 -4.68
N LEU A 82 1.98 -18.83 -3.98
CA LEU A 82 2.08 -20.10 -3.27
C LEU A 82 2.35 -21.11 -4.38
N GLN A 83 3.62 -21.42 -4.61
CA GLN A 83 4.03 -22.50 -5.50
C GLN A 83 3.48 -23.77 -4.86
N THR A 84 2.26 -24.14 -5.24
CA THR A 84 1.65 -25.42 -4.94
C THR A 84 2.38 -26.47 -5.76
N LYS A 85 3.59 -26.81 -5.32
CA LYS A 85 4.31 -28.01 -5.75
C LYS A 85 3.57 -29.20 -5.17
N TRP A 86 2.41 -29.53 -5.73
CA TRP A 86 1.80 -30.83 -5.54
C TRP A 86 2.81 -31.83 -6.11
N ARG A 87 3.62 -32.45 -5.23
CA ARG A 87 4.46 -33.60 -5.56
C ARG A 87 3.53 -34.80 -5.83
N GLY A 88 2.91 -34.81 -6.99
CA GLY A 88 2.40 -36.02 -7.60
C GLY A 88 3.48 -36.60 -8.51
N SER A 89 4.40 -37.40 -7.98
CA SER A 89 5.08 -38.36 -8.85
C SER A 89 4.24 -39.63 -8.83
N PRO A 90 3.62 -40.04 -9.95
CA PRO A 90 3.00 -41.36 -10.01
C PRO A 90 4.11 -42.42 -9.84
N PRO A 91 3.90 -43.47 -9.02
CA PRO A 91 4.81 -44.60 -9.02
C PRO A 91 4.77 -45.28 -10.40
N ALA A 92 5.95 -45.60 -10.93
CA ALA A 92 6.14 -46.20 -12.25
C ALA A 92 5.37 -47.53 -12.41
N PRO A 93 4.93 -47.87 -13.63
CA PRO A 93 4.17 -49.09 -13.88
C PRO A 93 5.00 -50.35 -13.62
N ASN A 94 4.34 -51.28 -12.93
CA ASN A 94 4.79 -52.59 -12.50
C ASN A 94 5.37 -53.41 -13.68
N LYS A 95 6.66 -53.74 -13.66
CA LYS A 95 7.22 -54.74 -14.58
C LYS A 95 6.83 -56.12 -14.05
N ARG A 96 5.72 -56.66 -14.55
CA ARG A 96 5.50 -58.11 -14.61
C ARG A 96 6.66 -58.70 -15.41
N MET A 97 7.58 -59.37 -14.74
CA MET A 97 8.45 -60.37 -15.37
C MET A 97 7.70 -61.69 -15.24
N ASP A 98 6.77 -61.89 -16.17
CA ASP A 98 6.27 -63.21 -16.53
C ASP A 98 6.81 -63.50 -17.93
N GLU A 99 7.25 -64.75 -18.12
CA GLU A 99 7.75 -65.35 -19.36
C GLU A 99 9.11 -64.85 -19.90
N ALA A 100 10.05 -65.68 -20.34
CA ALA A 100 10.07 -67.11 -20.62
C ALA A 100 11.54 -67.57 -20.67
N GLU A 101 11.81 -68.84 -20.36
CA GLU A 101 12.32 -69.83 -21.33
C GLU A 101 13.69 -70.39 -20.90
N ARG A 102 13.67 -71.56 -20.25
CA ARG A 102 14.34 -72.81 -20.67
C ARG A 102 14.72 -73.71 -19.49
#